data_AF-A0A2N1G4S1-F1
#
_entry.id   AF-A0A2N1G4S1-F1
#
_cell.length_a   1.000
_cell.length_b   1.000
_cell.length_c   1.000
_cell.angle_alpha   90.00
_cell.angle_beta   90.00
_cell.angle_gamma   90.00
#
_symmetry.space_group_name_H-M   'P 1'
#
loop_
_entity.id
_entity.type
_entity.pdbx_description
1 polymer ?
#
loop_
_entity_poly.entity_id
_entity_poly.type
_entity_poly.pdbx_seq_one_letter_code
_entity_poly.pdbx_strand_id
1 'polypeptide(L)'
;MLKNNLKYIPLLLLIAIVSCAKRGTITGGLKDSIAPILKVSFPENYSTNFKGNEIKLVFDENIKLKNLNKQLVISPPMKYEPIISPTSATKTLSIKIKDTLLPNTTYSFNFGQSIADNNEGNPFNQFKYVFSTGDYIDSLALGGKIKDAYNKEAEPFVSVMLYEANDYFNDSIVYKENPRYITNTLDSLKTFKLENLKAGKYLLVAMKDKNSNNKFNPKEDKIAFIKGFITVPNDTIYELSLFKETSTFKADKPVQASGNRLLMGYEGNMKLANSRPKVTLKNDTETVSTIITQFPKKDSLQIWYKPMKADSLALKVMKNKYVDDFVFKIKEQRKDTLNISALYGGTLNFRDRFTLETTTPLVRFDNSKIKLTIKDSATVSFTTEYDEFNQKLFFDFKKNPSEKYTFTILPGALTDFFEQSNDTLIYKVNTKSTAEYGNLRVMLQNVKNFPVIVELTNAKGDLIASEYSESNTAVDFSLLEPALFSLSLIYDENKNKVYDSGNYLEKRYAEEVVYYSKEIDVRANWDVEQVFDVSIPYIPEQKKKAAKK
;
A
#
# COMPACT_ATOMS: atom_id res chain seq x y z
N MET A 1 66.47 -6.15 -67.28
CA MET A 1 66.82 -5.17 -66.23
C MET A 1 65.71 -5.07 -65.17
N LEU A 2 65.48 -6.10 -64.35
CA LEU A 2 64.46 -6.06 -63.29
C LEU A 2 64.81 -6.95 -62.08
N LYS A 3 66.10 -7.08 -61.73
CA LYS A 3 66.55 -7.89 -60.57
C LYS A 3 66.71 -7.11 -59.26
N ASN A 4 66.55 -5.77 -59.27
CA ASN A 4 66.82 -4.93 -58.08
C ASN A 4 65.58 -4.32 -57.39
N ASN A 5 64.37 -4.53 -57.90
CA ASN A 5 63.16 -3.90 -57.35
C ASN A 5 62.45 -4.74 -56.26
N LEU A 6 62.98 -5.93 -55.94
CA LEU A 6 62.37 -6.85 -54.96
C LEU A 6 62.44 -6.33 -53.51
N LYS A 7 63.38 -5.40 -53.21
CA LYS A 7 63.57 -4.85 -51.86
C LYS A 7 62.49 -3.86 -51.44
N TYR A 8 61.72 -3.32 -52.38
CA TYR A 8 60.62 -2.38 -52.08
C TYR A 8 59.27 -3.09 -51.90
N ILE A 9 59.18 -4.38 -52.23
CA ILE A 9 57.98 -5.21 -52.04
C ILE A 9 57.54 -5.30 -50.57
N PRO A 10 58.42 -5.53 -49.57
CA PRO A 10 57.99 -5.55 -48.18
C PRO A 10 57.51 -4.18 -47.68
N LEU A 11 58.08 -3.08 -48.19
CA LEU A 11 57.64 -1.71 -47.86
C LEU A 11 56.27 -1.39 -48.48
N LEU A 12 56.01 -1.87 -49.70
CA LEU A 12 54.74 -1.70 -50.39
C LEU A 12 53.63 -2.58 -49.80
N LEU A 13 53.98 -3.78 -49.31
CA LEU A 13 53.07 -4.64 -48.53
C LEU A 13 52.71 -3.99 -47.18
N LEU A 14 53.65 -3.29 -46.53
CA LEU A 14 53.41 -2.60 -45.25
C LEU A 14 52.43 -1.42 -45.38
N ILE A 15 52.37 -0.78 -46.55
CA ILE A 15 51.42 0.32 -46.84
C ILE A 15 50.01 -0.25 -47.15
N ALA A 16 49.92 -1.47 -47.71
CA ALA A 16 48.65 -2.11 -48.04
C ALA A 16 47.84 -2.59 -46.81
N ILE A 17 48.48 -2.85 -45.66
CA ILE A 17 47.81 -3.23 -44.41
C ILE A 17 47.26 -2.03 -43.60
N VAL A 18 47.50 -0.78 -44.01
CA VAL A 18 46.97 0.42 -43.33
C VAL A 18 45.60 0.84 -43.88
N SER A 19 45.08 0.21 -44.93
CA SER A 19 43.70 0.42 -45.39
C SER A 19 42.70 -0.43 -44.60
N CYS A 20 42.64 -0.23 -43.28
CA CYS A 20 41.48 -0.65 -42.51
C CYS A 20 40.32 0.30 -42.82
N ALA A 21 39.31 -0.19 -43.52
CA ALA A 21 38.03 0.51 -43.66
C ALA A 21 37.50 0.86 -42.27
N LYS A 22 37.39 2.16 -41.99
CA LYS A 22 36.84 2.68 -40.75
C LYS A 22 35.38 2.21 -40.67
N ARG A 23 35.05 1.28 -39.75
CA ARG A 23 33.66 0.93 -39.42
C ARG A 23 33.00 2.18 -38.82
N GLY A 24 32.45 3.03 -39.68
CA GLY A 24 31.51 4.05 -39.25
C GLY A 24 30.27 3.35 -38.69
N THR A 25 29.74 3.83 -37.58
CA THR A 25 28.38 3.49 -37.19
C THR A 25 27.46 4.07 -38.26
N ILE A 26 26.78 3.22 -39.01
CA ILE A 26 25.60 3.64 -39.77
C ILE A 26 24.62 4.22 -38.75
N THR A 27 24.39 5.53 -38.81
CA THR A 27 23.22 6.10 -38.13
C THR A 27 22.02 5.51 -38.86
N GLY A 28 21.26 4.67 -38.14
CA GLY A 28 20.01 4.13 -38.68
C GLY A 28 19.10 5.25 -39.17
N GLY A 29 18.14 4.91 -40.02
CA GLY A 29 17.07 5.84 -40.39
C GLY A 29 16.34 6.37 -39.15
N LEU A 30 15.44 7.33 -39.36
CA LEU A 30 14.58 7.80 -38.29
C LEU A 30 13.87 6.59 -37.65
N LYS A 31 13.86 6.57 -36.32
CA LYS A 31 13.17 5.53 -35.56
C LYS A 31 11.71 5.47 -36.00
N ASP A 32 11.21 4.28 -36.28
CA ASP A 32 9.79 4.09 -36.56
C ASP A 32 8.97 4.37 -35.30
N SER A 33 7.94 5.19 -35.46
CA SER A 33 7.04 5.63 -34.38
C SER A 33 5.58 5.26 -34.66
N ILE A 34 5.30 4.60 -35.79
CA ILE A 34 3.96 4.20 -36.19
C ILE A 34 3.59 2.91 -35.45
N ALA A 35 2.36 2.86 -34.96
CA ALA A 35 1.78 1.68 -34.34
C ALA A 35 1.08 0.80 -35.40
N PRO A 36 0.99 -0.52 -35.18
CA PRO A 36 0.33 -1.40 -36.14
C PRO A 36 -1.17 -1.10 -36.19
N ILE A 37 -1.81 -1.39 -37.33
CA ILE A 37 -3.25 -1.20 -37.52
C ILE A 37 -3.96 -2.51 -37.89
N LEU A 38 -5.20 -2.66 -37.45
CA LEU A 38 -6.06 -3.76 -37.88
C LEU A 38 -6.46 -3.55 -39.34
N LYS A 39 -6.14 -4.50 -40.23
CA LYS A 39 -6.59 -4.52 -41.62
C LYS A 39 -7.98 -5.10 -41.77
N VAL A 40 -8.22 -6.25 -41.13
CA VAL A 40 -9.50 -6.97 -41.21
C VAL A 40 -9.64 -7.89 -40.01
N SER A 41 -10.87 -8.22 -39.65
CA SER A 41 -11.19 -9.25 -38.67
C SER A 41 -12.27 -10.20 -39.18
N PHE A 42 -12.24 -11.43 -38.70
CA PHE A 42 -13.24 -12.46 -38.98
C PHE A 42 -13.72 -13.09 -37.67
N PRO A 43 -14.99 -12.92 -37.28
CA PRO A 43 -15.99 -12.02 -37.88
C PRO A 43 -15.58 -10.54 -37.85
N GLU A 44 -16.28 -9.71 -38.62
CA GLU A 44 -16.04 -8.26 -38.64
C GLU A 44 -16.22 -7.67 -37.23
N ASN A 45 -15.41 -6.67 -36.90
CA ASN A 45 -15.54 -5.94 -35.64
C ASN A 45 -16.91 -5.25 -35.59
N TYR A 46 -17.55 -5.23 -34.43
CA TYR A 46 -18.94 -4.79 -34.22
C TYR A 46 -20.00 -5.65 -34.92
N SER A 47 -19.72 -6.92 -35.19
CA SER A 47 -20.71 -7.86 -35.73
C SER A 47 -21.80 -8.22 -34.73
N THR A 48 -23.02 -8.43 -35.22
CA THR A 48 -24.18 -8.94 -34.45
C THR A 48 -24.45 -10.40 -34.78
N ASN A 49 -25.33 -11.04 -34.00
CA ASN A 49 -25.74 -12.43 -34.15
C ASN A 49 -24.54 -13.41 -34.17
N PHE A 50 -23.50 -13.10 -33.40
CA PHE A 50 -22.30 -13.92 -33.31
C PHE A 50 -22.61 -15.30 -32.72
N LYS A 51 -22.26 -16.37 -33.46
CA LYS A 51 -22.45 -17.78 -33.07
C LYS A 51 -21.16 -18.59 -33.06
N GLY A 52 -20.03 -17.97 -33.40
CA GLY A 52 -18.74 -18.64 -33.48
C GLY A 52 -18.08 -18.81 -32.11
N ASN A 53 -16.87 -19.36 -32.11
CA ASN A 53 -16.00 -19.43 -30.92
C ASN A 53 -14.55 -19.04 -31.25
N GLU A 54 -14.30 -18.52 -32.45
CA GLU A 54 -12.98 -18.08 -32.89
C GLU A 54 -13.09 -16.71 -33.56
N ILE A 55 -12.18 -15.81 -33.20
CA ILE A 55 -12.01 -14.49 -33.80
C ILE A 55 -10.60 -14.43 -34.38
N LYS A 56 -10.47 -14.04 -35.64
CA LYS A 56 -9.18 -13.81 -36.30
C LYS A 56 -9.00 -12.33 -36.58
N LEU A 57 -7.90 -11.76 -36.12
CA LEU A 57 -7.51 -10.37 -36.34
C LEU A 57 -6.27 -10.35 -37.23
N VAL A 58 -6.31 -9.61 -38.33
CA VAL A 58 -5.19 -9.49 -39.28
C VAL A 58 -4.70 -8.05 -39.29
N PHE A 59 -3.40 -7.86 -39.03
CA PHE A 59 -2.71 -6.59 -38.98
C PHE A 59 -1.89 -6.35 -40.26
N ASP A 60 -1.50 -5.11 -40.48
CA ASP A 60 -0.69 -4.71 -41.63
C ASP A 60 0.78 -5.15 -41.52
N GLU A 61 1.27 -5.27 -40.28
CA GLU A 61 2.63 -5.70 -39.96
C GLU A 61 2.68 -6.78 -38.86
N ASN A 62 3.90 -7.25 -38.55
CA ASN A 62 4.10 -8.23 -37.49
C ASN A 62 3.94 -7.55 -36.13
N ILE A 63 2.98 -8.04 -35.34
CA ILE A 63 2.74 -7.59 -33.97
C ILE A 63 3.30 -8.58 -32.96
N LYS A 64 3.59 -8.09 -31.74
CA LYS A 64 3.93 -8.88 -30.56
C LYS A 64 3.03 -8.51 -29.39
N LEU A 65 2.75 -9.47 -28.52
CA LEU A 65 1.94 -9.26 -27.32
C LEU A 65 2.82 -8.95 -26.10
N LYS A 66 2.54 -7.85 -25.41
CA LYS A 66 3.22 -7.41 -24.18
C LYS A 66 2.28 -7.42 -22.99
N ASN A 67 2.61 -8.16 -21.93
CA ASN A 67 1.86 -8.20 -20.68
C ASN A 67 0.35 -8.44 -20.87
N LEU A 68 -0.03 -9.29 -21.83
CA LEU A 68 -1.44 -9.51 -22.22
C LEU A 68 -2.34 -9.76 -21.01
N ASN A 69 -1.94 -10.66 -20.11
CA ASN A 69 -2.72 -11.02 -18.93
C ASN A 69 -3.03 -9.84 -17.99
N LYS A 70 -2.23 -8.76 -18.01
CA LYS A 70 -2.48 -7.55 -17.21
C LYS A 70 -3.25 -6.46 -17.96
N GLN A 71 -3.25 -6.51 -19.28
CA GLN A 71 -3.72 -5.43 -20.14
C GLN A 71 -5.03 -5.76 -20.85
N LEU A 72 -5.26 -7.04 -21.15
CA LEU A 72 -6.50 -7.50 -21.76
C LEU A 72 -7.63 -7.44 -20.75
N VAL A 73 -8.67 -6.69 -21.08
CA VAL A 73 -9.90 -6.63 -20.32
C VAL A 73 -11.04 -7.13 -21.19
N ILE A 74 -11.73 -8.18 -20.71
CA ILE A 74 -12.87 -8.78 -21.40
C ILE A 74 -14.13 -8.43 -20.60
N SER A 75 -15.12 -7.84 -21.27
CA SER A 75 -16.39 -7.43 -20.66
C SER A 75 -17.57 -7.94 -21.51
N PRO A 76 -18.50 -8.73 -20.95
CA PRO A 76 -18.48 -9.32 -19.60
C PRO A 76 -17.26 -10.24 -19.35
N PRO A 77 -16.79 -10.36 -18.08
CA PRO A 77 -15.75 -11.31 -17.73
C PRO A 77 -16.15 -12.75 -18.07
N MET A 78 -15.21 -13.52 -18.60
CA MET A 78 -15.40 -14.94 -18.89
C MET A 78 -14.91 -15.80 -17.71
N LYS A 79 -15.64 -16.86 -17.39
CA LYS A 79 -15.24 -17.89 -16.41
C LYS A 79 -14.01 -18.66 -16.90
N TYR A 80 -13.95 -18.94 -18.21
CA TYR A 80 -12.80 -19.57 -18.85
C TYR A 80 -12.16 -18.61 -19.84
N GLU A 81 -10.95 -18.14 -19.52
CA GLU A 81 -10.22 -17.22 -20.37
C GLU A 81 -10.01 -17.78 -21.80
N PRO A 82 -10.11 -16.93 -22.84
CA PRO A 82 -9.85 -17.33 -24.21
C PRO A 82 -8.37 -17.69 -24.41
N ILE A 83 -8.09 -18.56 -25.40
CA ILE A 83 -6.72 -18.79 -25.86
C ILE A 83 -6.40 -17.76 -26.94
N ILE A 84 -5.31 -17.02 -26.76
CA ILE A 84 -4.82 -16.04 -27.73
C ILE A 84 -3.51 -16.56 -28.33
N SER A 85 -3.45 -16.67 -29.66
CA SER A 85 -2.33 -17.31 -30.37
C SER A 85 -2.08 -16.73 -31.77
N PRO A 86 -0.86 -16.87 -32.33
CA PRO A 86 0.37 -17.30 -31.66
C PRO A 86 0.92 -16.21 -30.71
N THR A 87 1.77 -16.61 -29.76
CA THR A 87 2.46 -15.68 -28.84
C THR A 87 3.73 -15.07 -29.45
N SER A 88 4.22 -15.65 -30.55
CA SER A 88 5.34 -15.13 -31.34
C SER A 88 4.89 -13.99 -32.25
N ALA A 89 5.86 -13.25 -32.80
CA ALA A 89 5.59 -12.20 -33.78
C ALA A 89 4.77 -12.74 -34.97
N THR A 90 3.68 -12.06 -35.31
CA THR A 90 2.72 -12.53 -36.32
C THR A 90 1.94 -11.37 -36.90
N LYS A 91 1.45 -11.49 -38.15
CA LYS A 91 0.44 -10.58 -38.69
C LYS A 91 -0.99 -10.96 -38.31
N THR A 92 -1.21 -12.19 -37.85
CA THR A 92 -2.54 -12.72 -37.57
C THR A 92 -2.63 -13.22 -36.14
N LEU A 93 -3.63 -12.74 -35.41
CA LEU A 93 -3.95 -13.17 -34.06
C LEU A 93 -5.28 -13.92 -34.05
N SER A 94 -5.31 -15.13 -33.49
CA SER A 94 -6.52 -15.91 -33.24
C SER A 94 -6.87 -15.87 -31.76
N ILE A 95 -8.13 -15.58 -31.46
CA ILE A 95 -8.74 -15.60 -30.12
C ILE A 95 -9.78 -16.72 -30.13
N LYS A 96 -9.51 -17.79 -29.39
CA LYS A 96 -10.41 -18.93 -29.25
C LYS A 96 -11.16 -18.84 -27.92
N ILE A 97 -12.45 -18.60 -27.99
CA ILE A 97 -13.37 -18.51 -26.86
C ILE A 97 -13.63 -19.94 -26.36
N LYS A 98 -13.40 -20.15 -25.05
CA LYS A 98 -13.67 -21.42 -24.37
C LYS A 98 -14.99 -21.44 -23.63
N ASP A 99 -15.46 -20.27 -23.22
CA ASP A 99 -16.64 -20.11 -22.39
C ASP A 99 -17.94 -20.13 -23.20
N THR A 100 -19.06 -20.33 -22.51
CA THR A 100 -20.39 -20.20 -23.11
C THR A 100 -20.81 -18.74 -23.10
N LEU A 101 -21.09 -18.18 -24.29
CA LEU A 101 -21.51 -16.79 -24.41
C LEU A 101 -22.96 -16.62 -23.96
N LEU A 102 -23.22 -15.54 -23.24
CA LEU A 102 -24.56 -15.15 -22.81
C LEU A 102 -25.39 -14.72 -24.03
N PRO A 103 -26.70 -15.07 -24.09
CA PRO A 103 -27.57 -14.62 -25.16
C PRO A 103 -27.77 -13.10 -25.09
N ASN A 104 -28.05 -12.47 -26.24
CA ASN A 104 -28.37 -11.03 -26.35
C ASN A 104 -27.41 -10.13 -25.58
N THR A 105 -26.10 -10.38 -25.72
CA THR A 105 -25.06 -9.74 -24.92
C THR A 105 -23.94 -9.23 -25.81
N THR A 106 -23.58 -7.97 -25.62
CA THR A 106 -22.41 -7.37 -26.24
C THR A 106 -21.15 -7.75 -25.46
N TYR A 107 -20.15 -8.27 -26.16
CA TYR A 107 -18.82 -8.60 -25.65
C TYR A 107 -17.79 -7.62 -26.21
N SER A 108 -16.88 -7.17 -25.35
CA SER A 108 -15.75 -6.31 -25.72
C SER A 108 -14.44 -6.91 -25.20
N PHE A 109 -13.46 -6.99 -26.08
CA PHE A 109 -12.08 -7.41 -25.82
C PHE A 109 -11.17 -6.18 -25.98
N ASN A 110 -10.80 -5.55 -24.88
CA ASN A 110 -9.94 -4.39 -24.86
C ASN A 110 -8.49 -4.80 -24.58
N PHE A 111 -7.60 -4.60 -25.54
CA PHE A 111 -6.20 -5.03 -25.45
C PHE A 111 -5.29 -4.02 -24.72
N GLY A 112 -5.80 -2.88 -24.26
CA GLY A 112 -4.96 -1.86 -23.61
C GLY A 112 -3.78 -1.47 -24.52
N GLN A 113 -2.55 -1.62 -24.06
CA GLN A 113 -1.32 -1.44 -24.84
C GLN A 113 -0.59 -2.78 -25.10
N SER A 114 -1.32 -3.90 -25.08
CA SER A 114 -0.68 -5.22 -25.21
C SER A 114 -0.26 -5.55 -26.63
N ILE A 115 -0.95 -5.02 -27.64
CA ILE A 115 -0.57 -5.20 -29.05
C ILE A 115 0.43 -4.11 -29.39
N ALA A 116 1.61 -4.48 -29.84
CA ALA A 116 2.63 -3.55 -30.30
C ALA A 116 3.32 -4.09 -31.54
N ASP A 117 3.93 -3.23 -32.35
CA ASP A 117 4.74 -3.70 -33.48
C ASP A 117 5.93 -4.54 -32.98
N ASN A 118 6.42 -5.42 -33.86
CA ASN A 118 7.52 -6.29 -33.51
C ASN A 118 8.86 -5.57 -33.40
N ASN A 119 9.08 -4.51 -34.17
CA ASN A 119 10.38 -3.88 -34.39
C ASN A 119 10.73 -2.90 -33.25
N GLU A 120 10.00 -1.79 -33.14
CA GLU A 120 10.20 -0.71 -32.18
C GLU A 120 9.28 -0.80 -30.95
N GLY A 121 8.23 -1.63 -31.03
CA GLY A 121 7.33 -1.90 -29.92
C GLY A 121 6.41 -0.75 -29.54
N ASN A 122 6.09 0.11 -30.49
CA ASN A 122 5.02 1.10 -30.52
C ASN A 122 3.67 0.40 -30.28
N PRO A 123 2.95 0.74 -29.19
CA PRO A 123 1.70 0.09 -28.84
C PRO A 123 0.53 0.58 -29.71
N PHE A 124 -0.34 -0.35 -30.14
CA PHE A 124 -1.65 -0.03 -30.68
C PHE A 124 -2.62 0.23 -29.52
N ASN A 125 -2.62 1.49 -29.09
CA ASN A 125 -3.29 1.92 -27.86
C ASN A 125 -4.81 1.70 -27.90
N GLN A 126 -5.30 1.04 -26.86
CA GLN A 126 -6.73 0.85 -26.54
C GLN A 126 -7.53 0.19 -27.67
N PHE A 127 -6.90 -0.67 -28.48
CA PHE A 127 -7.61 -1.44 -29.49
C PHE A 127 -8.69 -2.32 -28.84
N LYS A 128 -9.91 -2.26 -29.39
CA LYS A 128 -11.07 -3.03 -28.94
C LYS A 128 -11.68 -3.83 -30.09
N TYR A 129 -11.93 -5.10 -29.81
CA TYR A 129 -12.80 -5.94 -30.63
C TYR A 129 -14.12 -6.17 -29.92
N VAL A 130 -15.23 -5.84 -30.58
CA VAL A 130 -16.59 -5.85 -30.02
C VAL A 130 -17.48 -6.71 -30.91
N PHE A 131 -18.39 -7.49 -30.32
CA PHE A 131 -19.45 -8.19 -31.04
C PHE A 131 -20.66 -8.39 -30.13
N SER A 132 -21.80 -8.78 -30.69
CA SER A 132 -22.99 -9.15 -29.93
C SER A 132 -23.52 -10.52 -30.34
N THR A 133 -23.98 -11.29 -29.36
CA THR A 133 -24.73 -12.53 -29.59
C THR A 133 -26.20 -12.26 -29.95
N GLY A 134 -26.68 -11.02 -29.76
CA GLY A 134 -28.01 -10.55 -30.18
C GLY A 134 -27.97 -9.78 -31.50
N ASP A 135 -29.06 -9.11 -31.84
CA ASP A 135 -29.26 -8.38 -33.08
C ASP A 135 -28.76 -6.92 -33.05
N TYR A 136 -28.33 -6.41 -31.90
CA TYR A 136 -27.75 -5.07 -31.74
C TYR A 136 -26.49 -5.07 -30.87
N ILE A 137 -25.71 -3.99 -30.96
CA ILE A 137 -24.56 -3.69 -30.11
C ILE A 137 -24.98 -2.64 -29.08
N ASP A 138 -24.80 -2.94 -27.81
CA ASP A 138 -24.97 -1.97 -26.72
C ASP A 138 -24.02 -0.79 -26.94
N SER A 139 -24.51 0.44 -26.73
CA SER A 139 -23.77 1.66 -27.10
C SER A 139 -23.58 2.66 -25.95
N LEU A 140 -24.21 2.44 -24.79
CA LEU A 140 -24.11 3.38 -23.68
C LEU A 140 -22.74 3.31 -23.04
N ALA A 141 -22.36 4.40 -22.36
CA ALA A 141 -21.07 4.53 -21.71
C ALA A 141 -21.21 5.17 -20.33
N LEU A 142 -20.22 4.93 -19.49
CA LEU A 142 -20.10 5.52 -18.17
C LEU A 142 -18.64 5.89 -17.90
N GLY A 143 -18.40 7.12 -17.46
CA GLY A 143 -17.07 7.64 -17.16
C GLY A 143 -16.93 8.06 -15.70
N GLY A 144 -15.69 8.10 -15.23
CA GLY A 144 -15.39 8.59 -13.89
C GLY A 144 -13.90 8.64 -13.56
N LYS A 145 -13.61 8.92 -12.29
CA LYS A 145 -12.27 9.04 -11.74
C LYS A 145 -12.08 8.11 -10.55
N ILE A 146 -10.85 7.64 -10.37
CA ILE A 146 -10.41 6.85 -9.23
C ILE A 146 -9.42 7.69 -8.42
N LYS A 147 -9.61 7.72 -7.10
CA LYS A 147 -8.61 8.17 -6.13
C LYS A 147 -8.39 7.11 -5.06
N ASP A 148 -7.28 7.19 -4.34
CA ASP A 148 -7.12 6.44 -3.09
C ASP A 148 -7.68 7.29 -1.95
N ALA A 149 -8.34 6.65 -0.99
CA ALA A 149 -8.96 7.33 0.13
C ALA A 149 -7.95 7.80 1.17
N TYR A 150 -6.82 7.09 1.30
CA TYR A 150 -5.78 7.45 2.26
C TYR A 150 -4.51 7.91 1.57
N ASN A 151 -4.02 7.20 0.55
CA ASN A 151 -2.74 7.49 -0.07
C ASN A 151 -2.87 8.66 -1.06
N LYS A 152 -1.78 9.43 -1.20
CA LYS A 152 -1.70 10.54 -2.16
C LYS A 152 -1.99 10.13 -3.61
N GLU A 153 -1.65 8.90 -3.98
CA GLU A 153 -1.76 8.39 -5.34
C GLU A 153 -2.53 7.07 -5.37
N ALA A 154 -3.45 6.93 -6.33
CA ALA A 154 -4.11 5.67 -6.60
C ALA A 154 -3.14 4.68 -7.26
N GLU A 155 -3.26 3.41 -6.88
CA GLU A 155 -2.52 2.34 -7.53
C GLU A 155 -2.95 2.18 -8.99
N PRO A 156 -2.04 1.77 -9.90
CA PRO A 156 -2.41 1.48 -11.27
C PRO A 156 -3.22 0.18 -11.35
N PHE A 157 -3.84 -0.04 -12.50
CA PHE A 157 -4.65 -1.21 -12.81
C PHE A 157 -5.81 -1.45 -11.83
N VAL A 158 -6.62 -0.42 -11.60
CA VAL A 158 -7.85 -0.53 -10.80
C VAL A 158 -8.98 -0.98 -11.71
N SER A 159 -9.64 -2.07 -11.36
CA SER A 159 -10.80 -2.57 -12.08
C SER A 159 -12.05 -1.81 -11.65
N VAL A 160 -12.88 -1.40 -12.60
CA VAL A 160 -14.17 -0.74 -12.35
C VAL A 160 -15.27 -1.62 -12.92
N MET A 161 -16.26 -1.89 -12.10
CA MET A 161 -17.19 -2.99 -12.24
C MET A 161 -18.63 -2.50 -12.08
N LEU A 162 -19.53 -3.01 -12.94
CA LEU A 162 -20.96 -2.83 -12.80
C LEU A 162 -21.62 -4.19 -12.55
N TYR A 163 -22.32 -4.29 -11.43
CA TYR A 163 -23.18 -5.43 -11.12
C TYR A 163 -24.64 -5.05 -11.39
N GLU A 164 -25.38 -5.89 -12.12
CA GLU A 164 -26.81 -5.66 -12.38
C GLU A 164 -27.61 -5.69 -11.08
N ALA A 165 -28.42 -4.66 -10.85
CA ALA A 165 -29.32 -4.57 -9.71
C ALA A 165 -30.70 -5.12 -10.11
N ASN A 166 -30.81 -6.44 -10.20
CA ASN A 166 -32.04 -7.18 -10.50
C ASN A 166 -32.58 -7.92 -9.25
N ASP A 167 -33.61 -8.75 -9.40
CA ASP A 167 -34.26 -9.47 -8.29
C ASP A 167 -33.35 -10.47 -7.55
N TYR A 168 -32.20 -10.85 -8.15
CA TYR A 168 -31.20 -11.74 -7.55
C TYR A 168 -30.06 -10.99 -6.86
N PHE A 169 -30.08 -9.65 -6.91
CA PHE A 169 -29.05 -8.82 -6.30
C PHE A 169 -29.04 -8.99 -4.78
N ASN A 170 -27.84 -9.09 -4.22
CA ASN A 170 -27.61 -9.02 -2.78
C ASN A 170 -26.26 -8.34 -2.51
N ASP A 171 -26.09 -7.77 -1.32
CA ASP A 171 -24.86 -7.04 -0.99
C ASP A 171 -23.61 -7.91 -1.08
N SER A 172 -23.71 -9.22 -0.89
CA SER A 172 -22.57 -10.13 -0.97
C SER A 172 -22.08 -10.41 -2.40
N ILE A 173 -22.71 -9.84 -3.43
CA ILE A 173 -22.40 -10.13 -4.84
C ILE A 173 -20.93 -9.87 -5.18
N VAL A 174 -20.31 -8.83 -4.62
CA VAL A 174 -18.91 -8.46 -4.87
C VAL A 174 -17.91 -9.52 -4.40
N TYR A 175 -18.29 -10.39 -3.46
CA TYR A 175 -17.43 -11.45 -2.94
C TYR A 175 -17.59 -12.78 -3.69
N LYS A 176 -18.69 -12.94 -4.44
CA LYS A 176 -19.16 -14.25 -4.94
C LYS A 176 -19.20 -14.33 -6.45
N GLU A 177 -19.65 -13.27 -7.10
CA GLU A 177 -19.96 -13.25 -8.53
C GLU A 177 -19.04 -12.30 -9.31
N ASN A 178 -18.89 -12.58 -10.60
CA ASN A 178 -18.25 -11.64 -11.53
C ASN A 178 -19.23 -10.52 -11.90
N PRO A 179 -18.74 -9.30 -12.19
CA PRO A 179 -19.60 -8.22 -12.64
C PRO A 179 -20.16 -8.47 -14.04
N ARG A 180 -21.22 -7.75 -14.39
CA ARG A 180 -21.76 -7.74 -15.77
C ARG A 180 -20.83 -6.99 -16.71
N TYR A 181 -20.30 -5.86 -16.27
CA TYR A 181 -19.37 -5.05 -17.04
C TYR A 181 -18.11 -4.76 -16.24
N ILE A 182 -16.97 -4.73 -16.93
CA ILE A 182 -15.68 -4.44 -16.33
C ILE A 182 -14.82 -3.58 -17.26
N THR A 183 -14.08 -2.64 -16.68
CA THR A 183 -12.97 -1.94 -17.32
C THR A 183 -11.81 -1.84 -16.33
N ASN A 184 -10.67 -1.31 -16.76
CA ASN A 184 -9.51 -1.13 -15.90
C ASN A 184 -8.80 0.19 -16.22
N THR A 185 -8.24 0.85 -15.21
CA THR A 185 -7.52 2.12 -15.38
C THR A 185 -6.13 1.98 -16.02
N LEU A 186 -5.71 0.77 -16.38
CA LEU A 186 -4.41 0.48 -16.98
C LEU A 186 -3.25 1.04 -16.13
N ASP A 187 -2.10 1.29 -16.73
CA ASP A 187 -0.84 1.57 -16.04
C ASP A 187 -0.74 2.98 -15.40
N SER A 188 -1.45 3.96 -15.96
CA SER A 188 -1.23 5.37 -15.66
C SER A 188 -2.49 6.21 -15.63
N LEU A 189 -3.65 5.65 -16.01
CA LEU A 189 -4.89 6.42 -15.98
C LEU A 189 -5.44 6.45 -14.55
N LYS A 190 -5.98 7.61 -14.20
CA LYS A 190 -6.80 7.81 -12.99
C LYS A 190 -8.27 7.94 -13.32
N THR A 191 -8.60 7.78 -14.59
CA THR A 191 -9.94 7.86 -15.12
C THR A 191 -10.31 6.50 -15.70
N PHE A 192 -11.60 6.21 -15.70
CA PHE A 192 -12.12 5.00 -16.32
C PHE A 192 -13.23 5.36 -17.30
N LYS A 193 -13.40 4.49 -18.30
CA LYS A 193 -14.52 4.52 -19.23
C LYS A 193 -15.02 3.09 -19.43
N LEU A 194 -16.27 2.87 -19.04
CA LEU A 194 -17.06 1.70 -19.39
C LEU A 194 -17.84 2.04 -20.64
N GLU A 195 -17.84 1.14 -21.61
CA GLU A 195 -18.51 1.32 -22.91
C GLU A 195 -19.26 0.04 -23.25
N ASN A 196 -20.11 0.11 -24.26
CA ASN A 196 -20.97 -0.99 -24.68
C ASN A 196 -21.90 -1.48 -23.56
N LEU A 197 -22.48 -0.52 -22.85
CA LEU A 197 -23.39 -0.75 -21.74
C LEU A 197 -24.84 -0.81 -22.21
N LYS A 198 -25.59 -1.72 -21.61
CA LYS A 198 -27.04 -1.78 -21.73
C LYS A 198 -27.68 -0.78 -20.77
N ALA A 199 -28.85 -0.27 -21.12
CA ALA A 199 -29.64 0.53 -20.19
C ALA A 199 -30.08 -0.32 -18.99
N GLY A 200 -29.99 0.24 -17.79
CA GLY A 200 -30.30 -0.53 -16.58
C GLY A 200 -29.87 0.14 -15.28
N LYS A 201 -30.07 -0.59 -14.18
CA LYS A 201 -29.70 -0.17 -12.83
C LYS A 201 -28.53 -1.03 -12.35
N TYR A 202 -27.49 -0.39 -11.82
CA TYR A 202 -26.23 -1.06 -11.49
C TYR A 202 -25.68 -0.63 -10.14
N LEU A 203 -24.99 -1.55 -9.46
CA LEU A 203 -24.04 -1.21 -8.40
C LEU A 203 -22.70 -0.89 -9.07
N LEU A 204 -22.17 0.31 -8.81
CA LEU A 204 -20.86 0.75 -9.28
C LEU A 204 -19.80 0.51 -8.19
N VAL A 205 -18.79 -0.29 -8.52
CA VAL A 205 -17.70 -0.66 -7.64
C VAL A 205 -16.37 -0.48 -8.37
N ALA A 206 -15.33 -0.07 -7.67
CA ALA A 206 -13.95 -0.22 -8.14
C ALA A 206 -13.16 -1.08 -7.15
N MET A 207 -12.24 -1.88 -7.67
CA MET A 207 -11.40 -2.77 -6.89
C MET A 207 -9.96 -2.71 -7.35
N LYS A 208 -9.05 -2.59 -6.40
CA LYS A 208 -7.66 -2.98 -6.62
C LYS A 208 -7.52 -4.45 -6.23
N ASP A 209 -7.85 -5.32 -7.18
CA ASP A 209 -7.81 -6.76 -7.03
C ASP A 209 -6.38 -7.29 -7.25
N LYS A 210 -5.81 -7.93 -6.22
CA LYS A 210 -4.46 -8.49 -6.29
C LYS A 210 -4.38 -9.85 -6.94
N ASN A 211 -5.42 -10.67 -6.82
CA ASN A 211 -5.44 -12.04 -7.34
C ASN A 211 -6.09 -12.15 -8.73
N SER A 212 -6.65 -11.03 -9.24
CA SER A 212 -7.23 -10.88 -10.58
C SER A 212 -8.40 -11.83 -10.84
N ASN A 213 -9.19 -12.16 -9.81
CA ASN A 213 -10.38 -13.01 -9.93
C ASN A 213 -11.70 -12.23 -10.04
N ASN A 214 -11.63 -10.89 -10.05
CA ASN A 214 -12.75 -9.93 -10.08
C ASN A 214 -13.71 -10.01 -8.88
N LYS A 215 -13.26 -10.56 -7.76
CA LYS A 215 -14.03 -10.67 -6.51
C LYS A 215 -13.27 -10.00 -5.39
N PHE A 216 -14.00 -9.25 -4.57
CA PHE A 216 -13.40 -8.51 -3.47
C PHE A 216 -12.92 -9.45 -2.36
N ASN A 217 -11.63 -9.39 -2.02
CA ASN A 217 -11.07 -9.96 -0.81
C ASN A 217 -10.67 -8.83 0.16
N PRO A 218 -11.40 -8.62 1.28
CA PRO A 218 -11.15 -7.50 2.19
C PRO A 218 -9.78 -7.55 2.86
N LYS A 219 -9.12 -8.73 2.90
CA LYS A 219 -7.77 -8.87 3.48
C LYS A 219 -6.67 -8.31 2.57
N GLU A 220 -6.84 -8.42 1.27
CA GLU A 220 -5.79 -8.19 0.28
C GLU A 220 -6.03 -6.95 -0.58
N ASP A 221 -7.30 -6.73 -0.93
CA ASP A 221 -7.73 -5.79 -1.94
C ASP A 221 -8.16 -4.44 -1.34
N LYS A 222 -8.21 -3.43 -2.20
CA LYS A 222 -8.94 -2.18 -1.92
C LYS A 222 -10.25 -2.17 -2.68
N ILE A 223 -11.28 -1.57 -2.10
CA ILE A 223 -12.60 -1.39 -2.71
C ILE A 223 -13.00 0.08 -2.66
N ALA A 224 -13.79 0.51 -3.64
CA ALA A 224 -14.54 1.75 -3.64
C ALA A 224 -15.94 1.45 -4.18
N PHE A 225 -16.95 2.18 -3.75
CA PHE A 225 -18.32 1.96 -4.20
C PHE A 225 -19.15 3.24 -4.10
N ILE A 226 -20.24 3.30 -4.85
CA ILE A 226 -21.32 4.26 -4.60
C ILE A 226 -22.36 3.56 -3.72
N LYS A 227 -22.76 4.18 -2.60
CA LYS A 227 -23.70 3.57 -1.62
C LYS A 227 -25.02 3.11 -2.25
N GLY A 228 -25.51 3.86 -3.23
CA GLY A 228 -26.74 3.55 -3.97
C GLY A 228 -26.46 2.96 -5.34
N PHE A 229 -27.53 2.50 -5.97
CA PHE A 229 -27.48 2.10 -7.37
C PHE A 229 -27.47 3.31 -8.30
N ILE A 230 -26.77 3.17 -9.41
CA ILE A 230 -26.76 4.13 -10.51
C ILE A 230 -27.67 3.64 -11.63
N THR A 231 -28.14 4.55 -12.49
CA THR A 231 -28.93 4.23 -13.69
C THR A 231 -28.15 4.58 -14.94
N VAL A 232 -28.11 3.70 -15.93
CA VAL A 232 -27.50 3.97 -17.24
C VAL A 232 -28.63 4.05 -18.28
N PRO A 233 -28.70 5.11 -19.11
CA PRO A 233 -27.76 6.22 -19.21
C PRO A 233 -27.91 7.27 -18.09
N ASN A 234 -26.83 8.00 -17.83
CA ASN A 234 -26.81 9.27 -17.08
C ASN A 234 -25.57 10.08 -17.51
N ASP A 235 -25.53 11.36 -17.15
CA ASP A 235 -24.40 12.26 -17.46
C ASP A 235 -23.50 12.52 -16.23
N THR A 236 -23.65 11.72 -15.17
CA THR A 236 -22.90 11.88 -13.92
C THR A 236 -21.48 11.37 -14.08
N ILE A 237 -20.50 12.21 -13.74
CA ILE A 237 -19.10 11.82 -13.63
C ILE A 237 -18.85 11.34 -12.20
N TYR A 238 -18.66 10.03 -12.03
CA TYR A 238 -18.46 9.44 -10.71
C TYR A 238 -17.01 9.56 -10.25
N GLU A 239 -16.81 9.77 -8.96
CA GLU A 239 -15.51 9.66 -8.29
C GLU A 239 -15.57 8.51 -7.27
N LEU A 240 -14.66 7.54 -7.39
CA LEU A 240 -14.57 6.37 -6.52
C LEU A 240 -13.29 6.44 -5.70
N SER A 241 -13.43 6.41 -4.37
CA SER A 241 -12.32 6.47 -3.42
C SER A 241 -11.98 5.08 -2.91
N LEU A 242 -10.84 4.54 -3.34
CA LEU A 242 -10.36 3.21 -2.94
C LEU A 242 -9.87 3.22 -1.50
N PHE A 243 -10.42 2.35 -0.68
CA PHE A 243 -9.97 2.12 0.68
C PHE A 243 -9.74 0.63 0.93
N LYS A 244 -8.86 0.32 1.88
CA LYS A 244 -8.66 -1.06 2.36
C LYS A 244 -9.48 -1.27 3.61
N GLU A 245 -10.39 -2.23 3.63
CA GLU A 245 -11.16 -2.52 4.84
C GLU A 245 -10.26 -2.91 6.01
N THR A 246 -10.72 -2.58 7.21
CA THR A 246 -10.10 -3.12 8.41
C THR A 246 -10.58 -4.55 8.60
N SER A 247 -9.65 -5.52 8.59
CA SER A 247 -9.99 -6.92 8.80
C SER A 247 -10.72 -7.12 10.14
N THR A 248 -11.73 -7.99 10.13
CA THR A 248 -12.35 -8.45 11.37
C THR A 248 -11.34 -9.24 12.20
N PHE A 249 -11.43 -9.14 13.53
CA PHE A 249 -10.52 -9.87 14.39
C PHE A 249 -10.64 -11.38 14.20
N LYS A 250 -9.49 -12.04 14.04
CA LYS A 250 -9.36 -13.49 14.05
C LYS A 250 -8.02 -13.84 14.70
N ALA A 251 -7.98 -14.91 15.48
CA ALA A 251 -6.74 -15.45 16.02
C ALA A 251 -6.36 -16.74 15.29
N ASP A 252 -5.06 -16.93 15.07
CA ASP A 252 -4.49 -18.21 14.67
C ASP A 252 -4.21 -19.06 15.90
N LYS A 253 -4.06 -20.37 15.71
CA LYS A 253 -3.69 -21.27 16.80
C LYS A 253 -2.33 -20.84 17.39
N PRO A 254 -2.23 -20.61 18.72
CA PRO A 254 -0.99 -20.22 19.35
C PRO A 254 0.06 -21.34 19.30
N VAL A 255 1.32 -20.95 19.23
CA VAL A 255 2.48 -21.85 19.28
C VAL A 255 3.40 -21.47 20.44
N GLN A 256 3.98 -22.46 21.12
CA GLN A 256 4.96 -22.21 22.17
C GLN A 256 6.28 -21.75 21.55
N ALA A 257 6.65 -20.49 21.79
CA ALA A 257 7.88 -19.89 21.28
C ALA A 257 9.05 -20.06 22.25
N SER A 258 8.77 -20.15 23.56
CA SER A 258 9.75 -20.38 24.63
C SER A 258 9.09 -21.02 25.85
N GLY A 259 9.87 -21.28 26.91
CA GLY A 259 9.36 -21.84 28.17
C GLY A 259 8.39 -20.93 28.95
N ASN A 260 8.27 -19.65 28.56
CA ASN A 260 7.48 -18.62 29.24
C ASN A 260 6.68 -17.72 28.27
N ARG A 261 6.58 -18.09 26.99
CA ARG A 261 5.87 -17.31 25.97
C ARG A 261 5.23 -18.16 24.90
N LEU A 262 3.99 -17.81 24.55
CA LEU A 262 3.30 -18.26 23.35
C LEU A 262 3.30 -17.13 22.31
N LEU A 263 3.29 -17.51 21.04
CA LEU A 263 3.10 -16.61 19.91
C LEU A 263 1.78 -16.95 19.22
N MET A 264 0.94 -15.95 18.98
CA MET A 264 -0.36 -16.10 18.35
C MET A 264 -0.49 -15.10 17.20
N GLY A 265 -0.58 -15.61 15.97
CA GLY A 265 -0.93 -14.77 14.82
C GLY A 265 -2.34 -14.20 14.96
N TYR A 266 -2.59 -13.02 14.41
CA TYR A 266 -3.93 -12.46 14.37
C TYR A 266 -4.20 -11.69 13.07
N GLU A 267 -5.47 -11.53 12.76
CA GLU A 267 -5.99 -10.58 11.80
C GLU A 267 -6.76 -9.47 12.53
N GLY A 268 -6.78 -8.26 11.98
CA GLY A 268 -7.51 -7.11 12.52
C GLY A 268 -6.64 -6.00 13.10
N ASN A 269 -7.27 -4.94 13.61
CA ASN A 269 -6.58 -3.74 14.08
C ASN A 269 -6.38 -3.75 15.61
N MET A 270 -5.12 -3.60 16.07
CA MET A 270 -4.72 -3.58 17.48
C MET A 270 -4.29 -2.20 18.00
N LYS A 271 -4.42 -1.14 17.18
CA LYS A 271 -3.91 0.20 17.50
C LYS A 271 -4.52 0.74 18.79
N LEU A 272 -5.83 0.63 18.95
CA LEU A 272 -6.54 1.13 20.13
C LEU A 272 -6.62 0.05 21.21
N ALA A 273 -6.48 0.43 22.48
CA ALA A 273 -6.55 -0.52 23.60
C ALA A 273 -7.88 -1.28 23.63
N ASN A 274 -8.99 -0.60 23.32
CA ASN A 274 -10.32 -1.20 23.24
C ASN A 274 -10.51 -2.13 22.03
N SER A 275 -9.58 -2.18 21.06
CA SER A 275 -9.63 -3.07 19.91
C SER A 275 -8.88 -4.40 20.13
N ARG A 276 -8.12 -4.50 21.22
CA ARG A 276 -7.36 -5.71 21.60
C ARG A 276 -8.28 -6.83 22.12
N PRO A 277 -7.91 -8.12 21.95
CA PRO A 277 -8.71 -9.24 22.43
C PRO A 277 -8.49 -9.49 23.93
N LYS A 278 -9.50 -10.03 24.60
CA LYS A 278 -9.34 -10.61 25.94
C LYS A 278 -8.81 -12.02 25.79
N VAL A 279 -7.70 -12.31 26.47
CA VAL A 279 -7.03 -13.60 26.46
C VAL A 279 -7.08 -14.20 27.85
N THR A 280 -7.39 -15.49 27.96
CA THR A 280 -7.39 -16.22 29.23
C THR A 280 -6.70 -17.56 29.04
N LEU A 281 -5.55 -17.71 29.69
CA LEU A 281 -4.78 -18.95 29.71
C LEU A 281 -5.17 -19.78 30.94
N LYS A 282 -5.37 -21.07 30.75
CA LYS A 282 -5.72 -22.01 31.82
C LYS A 282 -4.81 -23.23 31.82
N ASN A 283 -4.51 -23.70 33.02
CA ASN A 283 -3.98 -25.03 33.28
C ASN A 283 -5.10 -25.81 33.98
N ASP A 284 -5.69 -26.78 33.28
CA ASP A 284 -6.94 -27.44 33.69
C ASP A 284 -8.06 -26.44 34.05
N THR A 285 -8.35 -26.28 35.34
CA THR A 285 -9.38 -25.38 35.85
C THR A 285 -8.83 -24.03 36.35
N GLU A 286 -7.52 -23.94 36.56
CA GLU A 286 -6.87 -22.77 37.14
C GLU A 286 -6.50 -21.75 36.06
N THR A 287 -6.75 -20.47 36.35
CA THR A 287 -6.37 -19.38 35.44
C THR A 287 -4.93 -18.97 35.70
N VAL A 288 -4.13 -18.94 34.64
CA VAL A 288 -2.72 -18.56 34.68
C VAL A 288 -2.60 -17.05 34.48
N SER A 289 -1.78 -16.38 35.29
CA SER A 289 -1.46 -14.96 35.10
C SER A 289 -0.71 -14.77 33.78
N THR A 290 -1.18 -13.83 32.96
CA THR A 290 -0.58 -13.52 31.66
C THR A 290 -0.43 -12.04 31.40
N ILE A 291 0.60 -11.66 30.65
CA ILE A 291 0.72 -10.34 30.00
C ILE A 291 0.68 -10.55 28.49
N ILE A 292 -0.05 -9.70 27.78
CA ILE A 292 -0.19 -9.75 26.32
C ILE A 292 0.53 -8.56 25.70
N THR A 293 1.51 -8.83 24.85
CA THR A 293 2.27 -7.79 24.14
C THR A 293 2.25 -8.01 22.64
N GLN A 294 2.55 -6.98 21.87
CA GLN A 294 2.72 -7.03 20.43
C GLN A 294 4.08 -7.62 20.09
N PHE A 295 4.14 -8.50 19.09
CA PHE A 295 5.41 -8.86 18.48
C PHE A 295 5.87 -7.70 17.57
N PRO A 296 7.10 -7.17 17.75
CA PRO A 296 7.56 -6.01 16.99
C PRO A 296 7.44 -6.21 15.48
N LYS A 297 6.76 -5.28 14.80
CA LYS A 297 6.61 -5.22 13.33
C LYS A 297 5.93 -6.44 12.69
N LYS A 298 5.20 -7.25 13.45
CA LYS A 298 4.44 -8.40 12.92
C LYS A 298 3.04 -8.42 13.49
N ASP A 299 2.09 -8.97 12.75
CA ASP A 299 0.71 -9.21 13.23
C ASP A 299 0.66 -10.47 14.11
N SER A 300 1.34 -10.42 15.25
CA SER A 300 1.36 -11.51 16.22
C SER A 300 1.38 -10.97 17.64
N LEU A 301 0.60 -11.59 18.52
CA LEU A 301 0.60 -11.33 19.95
C LEU A 301 1.53 -12.31 20.66
N GLN A 302 2.24 -11.80 21.66
CA GLN A 302 3.03 -12.56 22.60
C GLN A 302 2.21 -12.72 23.88
N ILE A 303 2.00 -13.96 24.30
CA ILE A 303 1.32 -14.28 25.55
C ILE A 303 2.37 -14.77 26.53
N TRP A 304 2.74 -13.91 27.47
CA TRP A 304 3.72 -14.20 28.52
C TRP A 304 3.04 -14.89 29.70
N TYR A 305 3.64 -15.96 30.22
CA TYR A 305 3.12 -16.69 31.37
C TYR A 305 4.27 -17.21 32.24
N LYS A 306 4.07 -17.29 33.56
CA LYS A 306 5.08 -17.85 34.46
C LYS A 306 5.27 -19.35 34.17
N PRO A 307 6.52 -19.84 34.01
CA PRO A 307 6.79 -21.25 33.75
C PRO A 307 6.15 -22.18 34.79
N MET A 308 5.55 -23.28 34.33
CA MET A 308 4.93 -24.30 35.17
C MET A 308 5.05 -25.69 34.54
N LYS A 309 4.91 -26.73 35.36
CA LYS A 309 4.76 -28.10 34.87
C LYS A 309 3.31 -28.34 34.49
N ALA A 310 3.05 -28.51 33.20
CA ALA A 310 1.74 -28.84 32.65
C ALA A 310 1.93 -29.63 31.35
N ASP A 311 1.08 -30.63 31.10
CA ASP A 311 1.11 -31.39 29.84
C ASP A 311 0.51 -30.59 28.69
N SER A 312 -0.54 -29.82 28.98
CA SER A 312 -1.22 -28.95 28.04
C SER A 312 -1.79 -27.71 28.72
N LEU A 313 -1.93 -26.64 27.95
CA LEU A 313 -2.66 -25.45 28.38
C LEU A 313 -3.82 -25.18 27.41
N ALA A 314 -4.84 -24.52 27.94
CA ALA A 314 -5.98 -24.04 27.18
C ALA A 314 -5.97 -22.50 27.11
N LEU A 315 -6.09 -21.94 25.91
CA LEU A 315 -6.15 -20.49 25.69
C LEU A 315 -7.51 -20.13 25.09
N LYS A 316 -8.27 -19.32 25.83
CA LYS A 316 -9.51 -18.72 25.35
C LYS A 316 -9.24 -17.30 24.85
N VAL A 317 -9.69 -17.00 23.64
CA VAL A 317 -9.53 -15.68 23.02
C VAL A 317 -10.92 -15.12 22.70
N MET A 318 -11.21 -13.90 23.15
CA MET A 318 -12.49 -13.25 22.97
C MET A 318 -12.33 -11.83 22.43
N LYS A 319 -13.08 -11.49 21.39
CA LYS A 319 -13.18 -10.12 20.86
C LYS A 319 -14.55 -9.87 20.24
N ASN A 320 -15.34 -8.99 20.84
CA ASN A 320 -16.72 -8.70 20.40
C ASN A 320 -17.52 -10.01 20.27
N LYS A 321 -17.91 -10.40 19.05
CA LYS A 321 -18.61 -11.65 18.74
C LYS A 321 -17.68 -12.85 18.49
N TYR A 322 -16.38 -12.62 18.32
CA TYR A 322 -15.40 -13.69 18.11
C TYR A 322 -15.05 -14.34 19.45
N VAL A 323 -15.17 -15.66 19.50
CA VAL A 323 -14.73 -16.50 20.61
C VAL A 323 -14.09 -17.75 20.02
N ASP A 324 -12.88 -18.07 20.48
CA ASP A 324 -12.16 -19.28 20.07
C ASP A 324 -11.41 -19.86 21.26
N ASP A 325 -11.31 -21.18 21.28
CA ASP A 325 -10.70 -21.96 22.36
C ASP A 325 -9.62 -22.88 21.77
N PHE A 326 -8.38 -22.67 22.18
CA PHE A 326 -7.23 -23.44 21.69
C PHE A 326 -6.64 -24.30 22.79
N VAL A 327 -6.33 -25.56 22.47
CA VAL A 327 -5.55 -26.46 23.34
C VAL A 327 -4.23 -26.83 22.65
N PHE A 328 -3.14 -26.74 23.41
CA PHE A 328 -1.80 -27.06 22.93
C PHE A 328 -0.98 -27.73 24.03
N LYS A 329 -0.11 -28.65 23.60
CA LYS A 329 0.83 -29.32 24.49
C LYS A 329 1.98 -28.38 24.84
N ILE A 330 2.43 -28.43 26.09
CA ILE A 330 3.61 -27.69 26.53
C ILE A 330 4.81 -28.63 26.50
N LYS A 331 5.94 -28.10 26.01
CA LYS A 331 7.24 -28.76 26.04
C LYS A 331 8.20 -27.95 26.90
N GLU A 332 9.16 -28.63 27.48
CA GLU A 332 10.28 -27.96 28.12
C GLU A 332 11.14 -27.24 27.08
N GLN A 333 11.38 -25.95 27.30
CA GLN A 333 12.15 -25.08 26.40
C GLN A 333 12.93 -24.06 27.22
N ARG A 334 13.95 -23.43 26.59
CA ARG A 334 14.66 -22.29 27.18
C ARG A 334 13.69 -21.14 27.44
N LYS A 335 13.92 -20.41 28.52
CA LYS A 335 13.11 -19.26 28.94
C LYS A 335 13.71 -17.99 28.37
N ASP A 336 12.86 -17.07 27.94
CA ASP A 336 13.25 -15.71 27.62
C ASP A 336 13.71 -15.00 28.90
N THR A 337 14.77 -14.21 28.79
CA THR A 337 15.34 -13.42 29.89
C THR A 337 15.24 -11.93 29.60
N LEU A 338 15.25 -11.12 30.66
CA LEU A 338 15.24 -9.67 30.55
C LEU A 338 16.53 -9.16 29.91
N ASN A 339 16.38 -8.44 28.81
CA ASN A 339 17.37 -7.59 28.18
C ASN A 339 16.71 -6.23 27.96
N ILE A 340 17.46 -5.17 28.22
CA ILE A 340 17.00 -3.79 28.10
C ILE A 340 17.96 -3.07 27.16
N SER A 341 17.42 -2.48 26.10
CA SER A 341 18.19 -1.73 25.11
C SER A 341 17.53 -0.38 24.86
N ALA A 342 18.33 0.63 24.48
CA ALA A 342 17.78 1.91 24.03
C ALA A 342 17.38 1.80 22.56
N LEU A 343 16.19 2.32 22.21
CA LEU A 343 15.70 2.35 20.83
C LEU A 343 16.57 3.25 19.93
N TYR A 344 17.12 4.32 20.52
CA TYR A 344 18.00 5.26 19.84
C TYR A 344 19.34 5.33 20.56
N GLY A 345 20.43 5.31 19.79
CA GLY A 345 21.80 5.54 20.27
C GLY A 345 22.38 6.80 19.66
N GLY A 346 23.11 7.59 20.45
CA GLY A 346 23.77 8.81 19.97
C GLY A 346 22.84 10.02 20.04
N THR A 347 22.14 10.35 18.96
CA THR A 347 21.33 11.59 18.91
C THR A 347 19.88 11.33 19.32
N LEU A 348 19.36 12.16 20.23
CA LEU A 348 17.95 12.21 20.58
C LEU A 348 17.36 13.52 20.04
N ASN A 349 16.49 13.44 19.03
CA ASN A 349 15.84 14.63 18.52
C ASN A 349 14.82 15.19 19.52
N PHE A 350 14.48 16.47 19.36
CA PHE A 350 13.59 17.13 20.32
C PHE A 350 12.19 16.52 20.37
N ARG A 351 11.65 16.12 19.22
CA ARG A 351 10.35 15.46 19.09
C ARG A 351 10.37 13.98 19.55
N ASP A 352 11.54 13.36 19.63
CA ASP A 352 11.68 11.97 20.06
C ASP A 352 11.68 11.87 21.59
N ARG A 353 11.12 10.80 22.14
CA ARG A 353 11.24 10.44 23.56
C ARG A 353 12.37 9.43 23.72
N PHE A 354 13.22 9.62 24.74
CA PHE A 354 14.20 8.58 25.04
C PHE A 354 13.45 7.33 25.48
N THR A 355 13.67 6.22 24.78
CA THR A 355 12.85 5.01 24.89
C THR A 355 13.74 3.81 25.11
N LEU A 356 13.44 3.02 26.12
CA LEU A 356 14.01 1.69 26.31
C LEU A 356 13.02 0.63 25.83
N GLU A 357 13.52 -0.37 25.11
CA GLU A 357 12.80 -1.57 24.73
C GLU A 357 13.26 -2.74 25.61
N THR A 358 12.32 -3.61 25.98
CA THR A 358 12.62 -4.79 26.78
C THR A 358 12.23 -6.09 26.07
N THR A 359 13.00 -7.15 26.27
CA THR A 359 12.68 -8.48 25.72
C THR A 359 11.58 -9.20 26.50
N THR A 360 11.38 -8.87 27.78
CA THR A 360 10.28 -9.37 28.64
C THR A 360 9.50 -8.19 29.22
N PRO A 361 8.20 -8.35 29.53
CA PRO A 361 7.37 -7.24 30.01
C PRO A 361 7.78 -6.80 31.42
N LEU A 362 7.94 -5.49 31.62
CA LEU A 362 8.21 -4.88 32.92
C LEU A 362 6.94 -4.75 33.75
N VAL A 363 7.05 -4.93 35.08
CA VAL A 363 5.93 -4.82 36.01
C VAL A 363 6.21 -3.92 37.22
N ARG A 364 7.48 -3.57 37.48
CA ARG A 364 7.85 -2.68 38.58
C ARG A 364 8.97 -1.73 38.15
N PHE A 365 8.80 -0.47 38.55
CA PHE A 365 9.68 0.64 38.23
C PHE A 365 10.01 1.40 39.53
N ASP A 366 11.30 1.48 39.88
CA ASP A 366 11.81 2.24 41.01
C ASP A 366 12.60 3.44 40.47
N ASN A 367 11.88 4.54 40.24
CA ASN A 367 12.45 5.77 39.68
C ASN A 367 13.50 6.41 40.61
N SER A 368 13.54 6.07 41.90
CA SER A 368 14.56 6.59 42.84
C SER A 368 15.98 6.08 42.51
N LYS A 369 16.05 4.96 41.78
CA LYS A 369 17.28 4.31 41.32
C LYS A 369 17.68 4.72 39.91
N ILE A 370 16.97 5.66 39.30
CA ILE A 370 17.27 6.17 37.98
C ILE A 370 17.73 7.62 38.11
N LYS A 371 18.89 7.92 37.52
CA LYS A 371 19.46 9.27 37.49
C LYS A 371 19.61 9.72 36.05
N LEU A 372 19.16 10.94 35.78
CA LEU A 372 19.45 11.65 34.54
C LEU A 372 20.34 12.85 34.87
N THR A 373 21.49 12.92 34.22
CA THR A 373 22.49 13.98 34.45
C THR A 373 22.93 14.65 33.16
N ILE A 374 23.34 15.90 33.26
CA ILE A 374 24.07 16.65 32.22
C ILE A 374 25.49 16.93 32.70
N LYS A 375 26.45 16.91 31.77
CA LYS A 375 27.87 17.18 32.03
C LYS A 375 28.41 16.43 33.27
N ASP A 376 27.97 15.18 33.41
CA ASP A 376 28.36 14.23 34.45
C ASP A 376 28.09 14.65 35.92
N SER A 377 27.27 15.68 36.18
CA SER A 377 27.00 16.10 37.58
C SER A 377 25.66 16.77 37.85
N ALA A 378 25.13 17.61 36.95
CA ALA A 378 23.87 18.30 37.24
C ALA A 378 22.67 17.39 36.96
N THR A 379 21.82 17.19 37.97
CA THR A 379 20.65 16.31 37.88
C THR A 379 19.51 16.97 37.11
N VAL A 380 18.82 16.21 36.28
CA VAL A 380 17.64 16.64 35.51
C VAL A 380 16.44 15.80 35.94
N SER A 381 15.33 16.47 36.24
CA SER A 381 14.06 15.81 36.55
C SER A 381 13.48 15.12 35.31
N PHE A 382 12.91 13.94 35.50
CA PHE A 382 12.23 13.19 34.45
C PHE A 382 10.99 12.48 34.99
N THR A 383 10.10 12.08 34.09
CA THR A 383 9.00 11.15 34.35
C THR A 383 9.13 9.93 33.43
N THR A 384 8.45 8.84 33.80
CA THR A 384 8.42 7.62 33.00
C THR A 384 6.99 7.23 32.65
N GLU A 385 6.82 6.67 31.45
CA GLU A 385 5.56 6.08 30.99
C GLU A 385 5.89 4.72 30.36
N TYR A 386 5.14 3.68 30.72
CA TYR A 386 5.37 2.34 30.18
C TYR A 386 4.20 1.90 29.30
N ASP A 387 4.49 1.68 28.02
CA ASP A 387 3.59 1.00 27.10
C ASP A 387 3.86 -0.51 27.17
N GLU A 388 3.08 -1.19 28.02
CA GLU A 388 3.17 -2.64 28.21
C GLU A 388 2.99 -3.42 26.91
N PHE A 389 2.07 -2.97 26.05
CA PHE A 389 1.73 -3.68 24.83
C PHE A 389 2.88 -3.65 23.83
N ASN A 390 3.59 -2.53 23.70
CA ASN A 390 4.76 -2.45 22.83
C ASN A 390 6.10 -2.73 23.56
N GLN A 391 6.07 -3.02 24.87
CA GLN A 391 7.25 -3.23 25.73
C GLN A 391 8.24 -2.05 25.66
N LYS A 392 7.70 -0.83 25.76
CA LYS A 392 8.47 0.42 25.65
C LYS A 392 8.34 1.25 26.91
N LEU A 393 9.49 1.57 27.52
CA LEU A 393 9.59 2.51 28.63
C LEU A 393 10.09 3.85 28.11
N PHE A 394 9.23 4.86 28.15
CA PHE A 394 9.53 6.21 27.73
C PHE A 394 10.00 7.06 28.91
N PHE A 395 10.97 7.94 28.64
CA PHE A 395 11.46 8.95 29.56
C PHE A 395 11.14 10.34 29.03
N ASP A 396 10.37 11.12 29.80
CA ASP A 396 10.10 12.52 29.50
C ASP A 396 10.89 13.43 30.40
N PHE A 397 11.53 14.42 29.79
CA PHE A 397 12.32 15.42 30.47
C PHE A 397 12.49 16.63 29.56
N LYS A 398 12.81 17.77 30.17
CA LYS A 398 13.14 18.98 29.42
C LYS A 398 14.49 18.83 28.73
N LYS A 399 14.46 18.81 27.40
CA LYS A 399 15.66 18.80 26.55
C LYS A 399 16.17 20.24 26.37
N ASN A 400 17.47 20.44 26.53
CA ASN A 400 18.20 21.67 26.24
C ASN A 400 19.02 21.44 24.96
N PRO A 401 19.22 22.44 24.10
CA PRO A 401 20.00 22.31 22.88
C PRO A 401 21.48 22.04 23.15
N SER A 402 22.11 21.28 22.25
CA SER A 402 23.55 20.98 22.27
C SER A 402 24.03 20.39 23.59
N GLU A 403 23.17 19.65 24.28
CA GLU A 403 23.45 19.09 25.60
C GLU A 403 23.61 17.56 25.54
N LYS A 404 24.45 17.02 26.43
CA LYS A 404 24.69 15.59 26.58
C LYS A 404 24.03 15.10 27.86
N TYR A 405 23.17 14.10 27.71
CA TYR A 405 22.43 13.47 28.78
C TYR A 405 22.96 12.07 29.05
N THR A 406 23.18 11.77 30.32
CA THR A 406 23.55 10.43 30.78
C THR A 406 22.43 9.89 31.67
N PHE A 407 21.82 8.79 31.24
CA PHE A 407 20.88 7.99 32.02
C PHE A 407 21.67 6.90 32.74
N THR A 408 21.60 6.87 34.06
CA THR A 408 22.15 5.81 34.91
C THR A 408 21.01 5.12 35.62
N ILE A 409 20.81 3.85 35.31
CA ILE A 409 19.76 3.01 35.87
C ILE A 409 20.46 1.98 36.76
N LEU A 410 20.34 2.15 38.07
CA LEU A 410 21.02 1.31 39.04
C LEU A 410 20.36 -0.08 39.16
N PRO A 411 21.05 -1.07 39.77
CA PRO A 411 20.50 -2.41 39.91
C PRO A 411 19.15 -2.42 40.64
N GLY A 412 18.20 -3.19 40.11
CA GLY A 412 16.86 -3.30 40.71
C GLY A 412 15.94 -2.10 40.48
N ALA A 413 16.25 -1.22 39.53
CA ALA A 413 15.37 -0.12 39.14
C ALA A 413 14.17 -0.60 38.29
N LEU A 414 14.39 -1.59 37.44
CA LEU A 414 13.41 -2.16 36.52
C LEU A 414 13.32 -3.65 36.77
N THR A 415 12.11 -4.15 37.05
CA THR A 415 11.85 -5.58 37.28
C THR A 415 10.80 -6.09 36.30
N ASP A 416 11.08 -7.23 35.67
CA ASP A 416 10.19 -7.89 34.72
C ASP A 416 9.14 -8.78 35.40
N PHE A 417 8.18 -9.25 34.59
CA PHE A 417 7.11 -10.16 35.00
C PHE A 417 7.60 -11.49 35.61
N PHE A 418 8.87 -11.85 35.36
CA PHE A 418 9.53 -13.05 35.88
C PHE A 418 10.43 -12.75 37.09
N GLU A 419 10.29 -11.55 37.68
CA GLU A 419 11.02 -11.09 38.87
C GLU A 419 12.53 -10.90 38.64
N GLN A 420 12.98 -10.91 37.38
CA GLN A 420 14.34 -10.54 37.02
C GLN A 420 14.47 -9.02 37.00
N SER A 421 15.59 -8.53 37.52
CA SER A 421 15.88 -7.10 37.54
C SER A 421 17.11 -6.76 36.73
N ASN A 422 17.18 -5.51 36.25
CA ASN A 422 18.38 -4.99 35.60
C ASN A 422 19.57 -4.93 36.57
N ASP A 423 20.78 -5.11 36.02
CA ASP A 423 22.02 -4.59 36.61
C ASP A 423 22.20 -3.11 36.19
N THR A 424 23.34 -2.50 36.49
CA THR A 424 23.65 -1.12 36.13
C THR A 424 23.64 -0.93 34.61
N LEU A 425 22.78 -0.02 34.13
CA LEU A 425 22.72 0.38 32.73
C LEU A 425 23.09 1.85 32.59
N ILE A 426 23.91 2.17 31.60
CA ILE A 426 24.32 3.54 31.28
C ILE A 426 24.02 3.81 29.81
N TYR A 427 23.16 4.79 29.55
CA TYR A 427 22.85 5.26 28.21
C TYR A 427 23.23 6.74 28.07
N LYS A 428 23.87 7.07 26.96
CA LYS A 428 24.29 8.44 26.65
C LYS A 428 23.61 8.89 25.38
N VAL A 429 22.98 10.06 25.43
CA VAL A 429 22.37 10.70 24.27
C VAL A 429 22.76 12.17 24.20
N ASN A 430 22.89 12.69 22.99
CA ASN A 430 23.10 14.11 22.74
C ASN A 430 21.91 14.70 22.00
N THR A 431 21.61 15.95 22.30
CA THR A 431 20.67 16.77 21.53
C THR A 431 21.45 17.64 20.54
N LYS A 432 20.82 17.96 19.42
CA LYS A 432 21.37 18.90 18.43
C LYS A 432 21.09 20.36 18.84
N SER A 433 21.69 21.31 18.14
CA SER A 433 21.30 22.72 18.27
C SER A 433 19.88 22.92 17.72
N THR A 434 19.10 23.86 18.27
CA THR A 434 17.80 24.22 17.68
C THR A 434 17.94 24.76 16.25
N ALA A 435 19.08 25.35 15.92
CA ALA A 435 19.38 25.85 14.56
C ALA A 435 19.51 24.72 13.52
N GLU A 436 19.62 23.45 13.94
CA GLU A 436 19.65 22.30 13.04
C GLU A 436 18.24 21.81 12.66
N TYR A 437 17.18 22.36 13.28
CA TYR A 437 15.79 22.03 13.01
C TYR A 437 15.07 23.16 12.29
N GLY A 438 13.96 22.85 11.64
CA GLY A 438 13.03 23.85 11.10
C GLY A 438 11.68 23.80 11.80
N ASN A 439 10.87 24.83 11.56
CA ASN A 439 9.49 24.91 12.02
C ASN A 439 8.56 25.08 10.82
N LEU A 440 7.36 24.51 10.90
CA LEU A 440 6.32 24.65 9.90
C LEU A 440 5.01 25.06 10.57
N ARG A 441 4.50 26.23 10.21
CA ARG A 441 3.15 26.68 10.54
C ARG A 441 2.24 26.45 9.34
N VAL A 442 1.23 25.61 9.52
CA VAL A 442 0.20 25.35 8.51
C VAL A 442 -1.02 26.21 8.80
N MET A 443 -1.44 27.02 7.82
CA MET A 443 -2.65 27.84 7.88
C MET A 443 -3.74 27.22 7.01
N LEU A 444 -4.67 26.52 7.65
CA LEU A 444 -5.81 25.88 7.01
C LEU A 444 -6.83 26.92 6.53
N GLN A 445 -7.25 26.80 5.27
CA GLN A 445 -8.30 27.63 4.67
C GLN A 445 -9.41 26.76 4.09
N ASN A 446 -10.65 27.27 4.13
CA ASN A 446 -11.84 26.60 3.57
C ASN A 446 -12.08 25.19 4.14
N VAL A 447 -11.78 24.98 5.43
CA VAL A 447 -12.05 23.73 6.14
C VAL A 447 -13.55 23.50 6.22
N LYS A 448 -14.01 22.33 5.74
CA LYS A 448 -15.45 21.99 5.71
C LYS A 448 -16.04 21.83 7.10
N ASN A 449 -15.33 21.11 7.97
CA ASN A 449 -15.74 20.78 9.33
C ASN A 449 -14.53 20.44 10.20
N PHE A 450 -14.72 20.53 11.51
CA PHE A 450 -13.79 20.07 12.53
C PHE A 450 -14.44 18.94 13.35
N PRO A 451 -13.66 18.07 14.00
CA PRO A 451 -12.20 18.11 14.14
C PRO A 451 -11.45 17.57 12.93
N VAL A 452 -10.15 17.91 12.85
CA VAL A 452 -9.26 17.47 11.78
C VAL A 452 -7.93 16.98 12.36
N ILE A 453 -7.31 16.03 11.65
CA ILE A 453 -5.93 15.59 11.90
C ILE A 453 -5.07 16.11 10.76
N VAL A 454 -4.05 16.90 11.07
CA VAL A 454 -3.06 17.39 10.10
C VAL A 454 -1.82 16.52 10.21
N GLU A 455 -1.40 15.91 9.11
CA GLU A 455 -0.29 14.97 9.09
C GLU A 455 0.84 15.45 8.17
N LEU A 456 2.08 15.23 8.62
CA LEU A 456 3.29 15.35 7.82
C LEU A 456 3.89 13.97 7.61
N THR A 457 4.08 13.59 6.35
CA THR A 457 4.76 12.34 5.98
C THR A 457 6.04 12.61 5.20
N ASN A 458 6.98 11.68 5.27
CA ASN A 458 8.19 11.72 4.42
C ASN A 458 7.90 11.20 3.00
N ALA A 459 8.92 11.17 2.13
CA ALA A 459 8.82 10.68 0.76
C ALA A 459 8.45 9.18 0.62
N LYS A 460 8.62 8.38 1.68
CA LYS A 460 8.18 6.98 1.73
C LYS A 460 6.72 6.83 2.17
N GLY A 461 6.10 7.92 2.65
CA GLY A 461 4.77 7.92 3.24
C GLY A 461 4.75 7.58 4.73
N ASP A 462 5.91 7.53 5.40
CA ASP A 462 5.94 7.32 6.86
C ASP A 462 5.50 8.61 7.57
N LEU A 463 4.62 8.48 8.56
CA LEU A 463 4.17 9.59 9.40
C LEU A 463 5.34 10.12 10.25
N ILE A 464 5.62 11.41 10.12
CA ILE A 464 6.68 12.12 10.86
C ILE A 464 6.10 12.91 12.03
N ALA A 465 4.97 13.58 11.80
CA ALA A 465 4.27 14.33 12.82
C ALA A 465 2.78 14.40 12.48
N SER A 466 1.95 14.45 13.52
CA SER A 466 0.53 14.76 13.39
C SER A 466 0.11 15.74 14.48
N GLU A 467 -0.86 16.57 14.16
CA GLU A 467 -1.46 17.52 15.09
C GLU A 467 -2.98 17.47 14.92
N TYR A 468 -3.71 17.49 16.04
CA TYR A 468 -5.16 17.40 16.06
C TYR A 468 -5.77 18.75 16.42
N SER A 469 -6.71 19.21 15.61
CA SER A 469 -7.39 20.50 15.84
C SER A 469 -8.90 20.31 15.89
N GLU A 470 -9.52 20.86 16.94
CA GLU A 470 -10.98 20.87 17.11
C GLU A 470 -11.65 22.13 16.54
N SER A 471 -10.87 23.17 16.25
CA SER A 471 -11.39 24.46 15.75
C SER A 471 -10.33 25.41 15.20
N ASN A 472 -9.07 25.28 15.66
CA ASN A 472 -8.01 26.17 15.24
C ASN A 472 -7.60 25.90 13.78
N THR A 473 -7.47 26.96 12.99
CA THR A 473 -7.03 26.90 11.60
C THR A 473 -5.52 27.05 11.45
N ALA A 474 -4.79 27.40 12.51
CA ALA A 474 -3.33 27.42 12.52
C ALA A 474 -2.79 26.22 13.31
N VAL A 475 -1.91 25.44 12.69
CA VAL A 475 -1.32 24.24 13.28
C VAL A 475 0.20 24.33 13.16
N ASP A 476 0.90 24.16 14.28
CA ASP A 476 2.34 24.38 14.37
C ASP A 476 3.11 23.06 14.56
N PHE A 477 4.07 22.81 13.67
CA PHE A 477 5.02 21.72 13.75
C PHE A 477 6.41 22.28 14.02
N SER A 478 6.79 22.33 15.30
CA SER A 478 8.12 22.82 15.71
C SER A 478 9.17 21.72 15.79
N LEU A 479 10.43 22.11 15.63
CA LEU A 479 11.62 21.27 15.79
C LEU A 479 11.60 20.03 14.88
N LEU A 480 11.19 20.24 13.63
CA LEU A 480 11.24 19.22 12.58
C LEU A 480 12.68 19.02 12.09
N GLU A 481 13.07 17.78 11.90
CA GLU A 481 14.32 17.48 11.19
C GLU A 481 14.20 17.96 9.73
N PRO A 482 15.23 18.63 9.17
CA PRO A 482 15.19 19.16 7.81
C PRO A 482 14.90 18.08 6.77
N ALA A 483 13.81 18.26 6.02
CA ALA A 483 13.37 17.33 4.98
C ALA A 483 12.33 17.96 4.06
N LEU A 484 12.02 17.24 2.97
CA LEU A 484 10.82 17.47 2.16
C LEU A 484 9.65 16.69 2.79
N PHE A 485 8.56 17.40 3.06
CA PHE A 485 7.36 16.83 3.66
C PHE A 485 6.18 16.83 2.69
N SER A 486 5.37 15.79 2.75
CA SER A 486 4.01 15.81 2.21
C SER A 486 3.03 16.15 3.33
N LEU A 487 2.08 17.04 3.06
CA LEU A 487 1.07 17.51 4.00
C LEU A 487 -0.30 16.96 3.62
N SER A 488 -1.02 16.41 4.60
CA SER A 488 -2.42 15.99 4.46
C SER A 488 -3.26 16.46 5.64
N LEU A 489 -4.56 16.58 5.38
CA LEU A 489 -5.60 16.81 6.38
C LEU A 489 -6.64 15.69 6.29
N ILE A 490 -7.01 15.13 7.43
CA ILE A 490 -8.05 14.11 7.59
C ILE A 490 -9.21 14.73 8.36
N TYR A 491 -10.43 14.56 7.86
CA TYR A 491 -11.65 14.90 8.60
C TYR A 491 -12.03 13.75 9.54
N ASP A 492 -11.77 13.92 10.84
CA ASP A 492 -12.05 12.91 11.86
C ASP A 492 -13.49 13.06 12.36
N GLU A 493 -14.43 12.50 11.60
CA GLU A 493 -15.86 12.62 11.89
C GLU A 493 -16.25 11.97 13.22
N ASN A 494 -15.49 10.96 13.65
CA ASN A 494 -15.79 10.17 14.82
C ASN A 494 -14.98 10.56 16.08
N LYS A 495 -14.05 11.51 15.94
CA LYS A 495 -13.27 12.15 17.02
C LYS A 495 -12.34 11.21 17.77
N ASN A 496 -11.86 10.14 17.13
CA ASN A 496 -10.98 9.17 17.77
C ASN A 496 -9.48 9.45 17.55
N LYS A 497 -9.15 10.54 16.84
CA LYS A 497 -7.80 11.02 16.54
C LYS A 497 -6.98 10.04 15.68
N VAL A 498 -7.61 9.14 14.95
CA VAL A 498 -6.97 8.24 14.00
C VAL A 498 -7.78 8.16 12.71
N TYR A 499 -7.12 7.98 11.58
CA TYR A 499 -7.83 7.75 10.32
C TYR A 499 -8.64 6.43 10.36
N ASP A 500 -9.92 6.52 10.02
CA ASP A 500 -10.80 5.37 9.83
C ASP A 500 -11.06 5.05 8.36
N SER A 501 -10.72 3.81 7.98
CA SER A 501 -11.06 3.27 6.67
C SER A 501 -12.55 2.90 6.57
N GLY A 502 -13.05 2.74 5.35
CA GLY A 502 -14.44 2.39 5.06
C GLY A 502 -14.79 0.92 5.31
N ASN A 503 -16.07 0.60 5.10
CA ASN A 503 -16.62 -0.75 5.14
C ASN A 503 -17.78 -0.88 4.14
N TYR A 504 -17.65 -1.80 3.20
CA TYR A 504 -18.61 -2.00 2.11
C TYR A 504 -19.95 -2.58 2.58
N LEU A 505 -19.95 -3.56 3.51
CA LEU A 505 -21.19 -4.16 4.00
C LEU A 505 -22.00 -3.18 4.87
N GLU A 506 -21.32 -2.38 5.69
CA GLU A 506 -21.92 -1.30 6.49
C GLU A 506 -22.29 -0.08 5.65
N LYS A 507 -21.93 -0.06 4.35
CA LYS A 507 -22.08 1.09 3.46
C LYS A 507 -21.44 2.36 4.04
N ARG A 508 -20.30 2.20 4.71
CA ARG A 508 -19.52 3.27 5.33
C ARG A 508 -18.34 3.64 4.43
N TYR A 509 -18.19 4.93 4.13
CA TYR A 509 -17.00 5.42 3.42
C TYR A 509 -15.82 5.54 4.39
N ALA A 510 -14.61 5.57 3.84
CA ALA A 510 -13.45 6.00 4.60
C ALA A 510 -13.55 7.50 4.90
N GLU A 511 -12.85 7.94 5.94
CA GLU A 511 -12.72 9.37 6.24
C GLU A 511 -12.06 10.11 5.09
N GLU A 512 -12.47 11.36 4.88
CA GLU A 512 -11.96 12.17 3.79
C GLU A 512 -10.55 12.66 4.10
N VAL A 513 -9.61 12.36 3.19
CA VAL A 513 -8.23 12.85 3.24
C VAL A 513 -7.99 13.82 2.10
N VAL A 514 -7.45 14.99 2.42
CA VAL A 514 -7.06 16.04 1.47
C VAL A 514 -5.55 16.21 1.51
N TYR A 515 -4.93 16.21 0.33
CA TYR A 515 -3.49 16.39 0.19
C TYR A 515 -3.12 17.76 -0.35
N TYR A 516 -2.11 18.39 0.25
CA TYR A 516 -1.43 19.51 -0.36
C TYR A 516 -0.63 19.01 -1.58
N SER A 517 -0.77 19.71 -2.71
CA SER A 517 -0.28 19.21 -4.00
C SER A 517 1.25 19.19 -4.12
N LYS A 518 1.92 20.13 -3.45
CA LYS A 518 3.38 20.28 -3.49
C LYS A 518 4.02 19.67 -2.24
N GLU A 519 5.28 19.34 -2.35
CA GLU A 519 6.10 19.06 -1.17
C GLU A 519 6.49 20.38 -0.49
N ILE A 520 6.65 20.33 0.83
CA ILE A 520 7.06 21.48 1.65
C ILE A 520 8.51 21.25 2.08
N ASP A 521 9.40 22.11 1.61
CA ASP A 521 10.82 22.09 1.98
C ASP A 521 11.03 22.84 3.30
N VAL A 522 11.27 22.09 4.37
CA VAL A 522 11.59 22.63 5.68
C VAL A 522 13.07 22.39 5.92
N ARG A 523 13.84 23.48 5.98
CA ARG A 523 15.29 23.44 6.19
C ARG A 523 15.65 23.80 7.62
N ALA A 524 16.90 23.51 7.98
CA ALA A 524 17.48 23.92 9.25
C ALA A 524 17.39 25.46 9.42
N ASN A 525 17.01 25.89 10.61
CA ASN A 525 16.85 27.29 10.99
C ASN A 525 15.82 28.08 10.16
N TRP A 526 14.84 27.40 9.56
CA TRP A 526 13.74 28.03 8.82
C TRP A 526 12.45 27.99 9.63
N ASP A 527 11.70 29.09 9.58
CA ASP A 527 10.29 29.17 9.97
C ASP A 527 9.46 29.26 8.68
N VAL A 528 8.83 28.15 8.32
CA VAL A 528 8.04 28.04 7.09
C VAL A 528 6.57 28.29 7.44
N GLU A 529 5.95 29.23 6.75
CA GLU A 529 4.49 29.40 6.78
C GLU A 529 3.88 28.84 5.49
N GLN A 530 2.97 27.89 5.61
CA GLN A 530 2.31 27.26 4.48
C GLN A 530 0.79 27.42 4.59
N VAL A 531 0.20 28.12 3.63
CA VAL A 531 -1.24 28.15 3.44
C VAL A 531 -1.70 26.84 2.82
N PHE A 532 -2.70 26.20 3.44
CA PHE A 532 -3.32 24.98 2.93
C PHE A 532 -4.82 25.20 2.74
N ASP A 533 -5.20 25.59 1.52
CA ASP A 533 -6.60 25.63 1.10
C ASP A 533 -7.09 24.21 0.78
N VAL A 534 -7.89 23.66 1.68
CA VAL A 534 -8.36 22.27 1.59
C VAL A 534 -9.52 22.08 0.62
N SER A 535 -10.04 23.17 0.04
CA SER A 535 -11.03 23.09 -1.04
C SER A 535 -10.39 22.77 -2.40
N ILE A 536 -9.08 22.96 -2.53
CA ILE A 536 -8.36 22.70 -3.78
C ILE A 536 -8.06 21.20 -3.88
N PRO A 537 -8.55 20.51 -4.93
CA PRO A 537 -8.28 19.09 -5.11
C PRO A 537 -6.78 18.86 -5.37
N TYR A 538 -6.28 17.72 -4.91
CA TYR A 538 -4.91 17.32 -5.15
C TYR A 538 -4.61 17.22 -6.66
N ILE A 539 -3.57 17.95 -7.11
CA ILE A 539 -3.06 17.89 -8.47
C ILE A 539 -1.66 17.28 -8.44
N PRO A 540 -1.47 16.07 -8.99
CA PRO A 540 -0.17 15.43 -9.05
C PRO A 540 0.80 16.25 -9.88
N GLU A 541 2.04 16.41 -9.41
CA GLU A 541 3.10 16.92 -10.26
C GLU A 541 3.35 15.94 -11.42
N GLN A 542 3.44 16.49 -12.65
CA GLN A 542 3.82 15.69 -13.79
C GLN A 542 5.27 15.22 -13.61
N LYS A 543 5.46 13.94 -13.27
CA LYS A 543 6.78 13.32 -13.27
C LYS A 543 7.38 13.48 -14.67
N LYS A 544 8.34 14.39 -14.84
CA LYS A 544 9.17 14.45 -16.04
C LYS A 544 9.81 13.07 -16.18
N LYS A 545 9.40 12.29 -17.19
CA LYS A 545 10.11 11.05 -17.53
C LYS A 545 11.57 11.45 -17.69
N ALA A 546 12.44 10.90 -16.84
CA ALA A 546 13.87 11.08 -16.99
C ALA A 546 14.21 10.70 -18.44
N ALA A 547 14.67 11.68 -19.23
CA ALA A 547 15.17 11.41 -20.56
C ALA A 547 16.29 10.38 -20.37
N LYS A 548 16.06 9.14 -20.81
CA LYS A 548 17.13 8.16 -20.93
C LYS A 548 18.14 8.79 -21.89
N LYS A 549 19.25 9.28 -21.35
CA LYS A 549 20.42 9.70 -22.14
C LYS A 549 21.08 8.48 -22.74
#